data_AF-A0A7K4SFD8-F1
#
_entry.id   AF-A0A7K4SFD8-F1
#
_cell.length_a   1.000
_cell.length_b   1.000
_cell.length_c   1.000
_cell.angle_alpha   90.00
_cell.angle_beta   90.00
_cell.angle_gamma   90.00
#
_symmetry.space_group_name_H-M   'P 1'
#
loop_
_entity.id
_entity.type
_entity.pdbx_description
1 polymer ?
#
loop_
_entity_poly.entity_id
_entity_poly.type
_entity_poly.pdbx_seq_one_letter_code
_entity_poly.pdbx_strand_id
1 'polypeptide(L)'
;DPGVRVAQLFEAGSCTYTYVIADARSRDAVIIDPVLETAPRDRKLIQELGLRVRWAVNTHVHADHVTGSGLLRAALPCATAISGASGARADRALGEGDELRFGDF
;
A
#
# COMPACT_ATOMS: atom_id res chain seq x y z
N ASP A 1 -0.06 -20.23 13.77
CA ASP A 1 0.76 -19.24 13.07
C ASP A 1 -0.20 -18.20 12.49
N PRO A 2 -0.24 -16.96 13.01
CA PRO A 2 -1.22 -15.95 12.60
C PRO A 2 -1.08 -15.55 11.11
N GLY A 3 -0.05 -16.05 10.40
CA GLY A 3 -0.09 -16.13 8.95
C GLY A 3 0.15 -14.81 8.22
N VAL A 4 0.94 -13.89 8.77
CA VAL A 4 1.34 -12.68 8.02
C VAL A 4 2.35 -13.06 6.92
N ARG A 5 2.14 -12.53 5.72
CA ARG A 5 3.11 -12.56 4.61
C ARG A 5 3.60 -11.15 4.33
N VAL A 6 4.90 -11.00 4.12
CA VAL A 6 5.52 -9.72 3.76
C VAL A 6 6.33 -9.93 2.48
N ALA A 7 6.10 -9.07 1.50
CA ALA A 7 6.94 -8.93 0.31
C ALA A 7 7.51 -7.51 0.29
N GLN A 8 8.84 -7.39 0.28
CA GLN A 8 9.53 -6.13 0.04
C GLN A 8 9.91 -6.05 -1.44
N LEU A 9 9.59 -4.93 -2.07
CA LEU A 9 9.90 -4.62 -3.45
C LEU A 9 10.78 -3.38 -3.49
N PHE A 10 11.73 -3.36 -4.41
CA PHE A 10 12.65 -2.23 -4.57
C PHE A 10 12.39 -1.53 -5.90
N GLU A 11 12.24 -0.22 -5.88
CA GLU A 11 12.20 0.63 -7.06
C GLU A 11 13.56 1.36 -7.18
N ALA A 12 14.27 1.12 -8.28
CA ALA A 12 15.68 1.48 -8.39
C ALA A 12 15.92 2.97 -8.76
N GLY A 13 14.95 3.65 -9.35
CA GLY A 13 15.08 5.05 -9.76
C GLY A 13 15.11 6.02 -8.57
N SER A 14 14.26 5.78 -7.58
CA SER A 14 14.17 6.55 -6.32
C SER A 14 14.84 5.86 -5.14
N CYS A 15 15.27 4.61 -5.29
CA CYS A 15 15.72 3.74 -4.21
C CYS A 15 14.65 3.48 -3.14
N THR A 16 13.37 3.56 -3.51
CA THR A 16 12.25 3.34 -2.60
C THR A 16 12.00 1.86 -2.35
N TYR A 17 11.76 1.51 -1.09
CA TYR A 17 11.19 0.23 -0.72
C TYR A 17 9.67 0.33 -0.61
N THR A 18 8.98 -0.49 -1.37
CA THR A 18 7.53 -0.71 -1.28
C THR A 18 7.27 -2.03 -0.56
N TYR A 19 6.30 -2.07 0.34
CA TYR A 19 5.94 -3.29 1.08
C TYR A 19 4.53 -3.73 0.78
N VAL A 20 4.34 -5.02 0.51
CA VAL A 20 3.02 -5.66 0.50
C VAL A 20 2.93 -6.57 1.72
N ILE A 21 1.99 -6.28 2.62
CA ILE A 21 1.74 -7.07 3.83
C ILE A 21 0.35 -7.67 3.70
N ALA A 22 0.24 -8.98 3.90
CA ALA A 22 -1.00 -9.71 3.70
C ALA A 22 -1.29 -10.69 4.83
N ASP A 23 -2.56 -10.82 5.17
CA ASP A 23 -3.06 -11.96 5.92
C ASP A 23 -3.15 -13.18 4.99
N ALA A 24 -2.40 -14.24 5.29
CA ALA A 24 -2.38 -15.48 4.50
C ALA A 24 -3.73 -16.19 4.47
N ARG A 25 -4.58 -15.99 5.49
CA ARG A 25 -5.89 -16.67 5.59
C ARG A 25 -6.91 -15.97 4.71
N SER A 26 -7.19 -14.69 4.98
CA SER A 26 -8.21 -13.95 4.23
C SER A 26 -7.73 -13.49 2.85
N ARG A 27 -6.40 -13.38 2.65
CA ARG A 27 -5.75 -12.73 1.49
C ARG A 27 -5.93 -11.21 1.45
N ASP A 28 -6.50 -10.61 2.47
CA ASP A 28 -6.54 -9.15 2.57
C ASP A 28 -5.13 -8.61 2.82
N ALA A 29 -4.83 -7.47 2.20
CA ALA A 29 -3.49 -6.92 2.19
C ALA A 29 -3.48 -5.38 2.29
N VAL A 30 -2.33 -4.85 2.64
CA VAL A 30 -1.95 -3.45 2.53
C VAL A 30 -0.70 -3.33 1.66
N ILE A 31 -0.63 -2.26 0.87
CA ILE A 31 0.60 -1.84 0.19
C ILE A 31 1.06 -0.50 0.76
N ILE A 32 2.35 -0.39 1.09
CA ILE A 32 2.95 0.77 1.76
C ILE A 32 4.02 1.36 0.84
N ASP A 33 3.97 2.68 0.66
CA ASP A 33 4.86 3.50 -0.18
C ASP A 33 4.99 2.94 -1.62
N PRO A 34 3.87 2.70 -2.35
CA PRO A 34 3.94 2.31 -3.75
C PRO A 34 4.46 3.47 -4.61
N VAL A 35 5.28 3.16 -5.62
CA VAL A 35 5.83 4.15 -6.56
C VAL A 35 5.06 4.10 -7.89
N LEU A 36 4.79 5.25 -8.52
CA LEU A 36 3.98 5.37 -9.73
C LEU A 36 4.49 4.48 -10.88
N GLU A 37 5.79 4.54 -11.14
CA GLU A 37 6.46 3.85 -12.24
C GLU A 37 6.42 2.33 -12.08
N THR A 38 6.37 1.82 -10.84
CA THR A 38 6.30 0.39 -10.54
C THR A 38 4.92 -0.10 -10.09
N ALA A 39 3.92 0.78 -10.00
CA ALA A 39 2.53 0.39 -9.71
C ALA A 39 2.00 -0.74 -10.64
N PRO A 40 2.34 -0.80 -11.95
CA PRO A 40 1.98 -1.95 -12.79
C PRO A 40 2.61 -3.28 -12.35
N ARG A 41 3.88 -3.25 -11.93
CA ARG A 41 4.59 -4.42 -11.35
C ARG A 41 3.89 -4.87 -10.07
N ASP A 42 3.62 -3.93 -9.18
CA ASP A 42 3.02 -4.21 -7.87
C ASP A 42 1.63 -4.80 -8.01
N ARG A 43 0.80 -4.20 -8.88
CA ARG A 43 -0.52 -4.74 -9.24
C ARG A 43 -0.42 -6.17 -9.79
N LYS A 44 0.52 -6.44 -10.69
CA LYS A 44 0.70 -7.77 -11.25
C LYS A 44 1.00 -8.79 -10.16
N LEU A 45 1.94 -8.48 -9.25
CA LEU A 45 2.27 -9.34 -8.11
C LEU A 45 1.05 -9.58 -7.20
N ILE A 46 0.31 -8.51 -6.86
CA ILE A 46 -0.92 -8.59 -6.06
C ILE A 46 -1.93 -9.56 -6.70
N GLN A 47 -2.11 -9.47 -8.02
CA GLN A 47 -3.02 -10.31 -8.78
C GLN A 47 -2.55 -11.77 -8.84
N GLU A 48 -1.27 -12.01 -9.10
CA GLU A 48 -0.67 -13.36 -9.15
C GLU A 48 -0.72 -14.07 -7.80
N LEU A 49 -0.57 -13.33 -6.70
CA LEU A 49 -0.68 -13.85 -5.34
C LEU A 49 -2.14 -13.98 -4.85
N GLY A 50 -3.12 -13.54 -5.64
CA GLY A 50 -4.54 -13.57 -5.29
C GLY A 50 -4.89 -12.69 -4.08
N LEU A 51 -4.15 -11.59 -3.88
CA LEU A 51 -4.34 -10.69 -2.75
C LEU A 51 -5.43 -9.66 -3.03
N ARG A 52 -6.16 -9.28 -1.97
CA ARG A 52 -7.13 -8.19 -1.97
C ARG A 52 -6.57 -7.01 -1.18
N VAL A 53 -5.95 -6.07 -1.88
CA VAL A 53 -5.46 -4.85 -1.23
C VAL A 53 -6.65 -4.04 -0.73
N ARG A 54 -6.70 -3.79 0.58
CA ARG A 54 -7.69 -2.93 1.24
C ARG A 54 -7.20 -1.49 1.32
N TRP A 55 -5.89 -1.32 1.51
CA TRP A 55 -5.26 -0.03 1.75
C TRP A 55 -4.01 0.16 0.89
N ALA A 56 -3.89 1.31 0.23
CA ALA A 56 -2.65 1.83 -0.32
C ALA A 56 -2.20 3.02 0.55
N VAL A 57 -1.14 2.83 1.32
CA VAL A 57 -0.72 3.74 2.39
C VAL A 57 0.57 4.43 2.00
N ASN A 58 0.67 5.73 2.30
CA ASN A 58 1.93 6.45 2.24
C ASN A 58 2.34 6.84 3.65
N THR A 59 3.62 6.64 3.97
CA THR A 59 4.20 7.04 5.25
C THR A 59 4.27 8.56 5.38
N HIS A 60 4.53 9.26 4.28
CA HIS A 60 4.64 10.72 4.19
C HIS A 60 4.38 11.21 2.76
N VAL A 61 4.44 12.53 2.55
CA VAL A 61 4.49 13.09 1.19
C VAL A 61 5.92 12.96 0.69
N HIS A 62 6.12 12.07 -0.28
CA HIS A 62 7.44 11.77 -0.82
C HIS A 62 7.99 12.92 -1.66
N ALA A 63 9.30 13.15 -1.56
CA ALA A 63 10.01 14.21 -2.30
C ALA A 63 10.86 13.65 -3.47
N ASP A 64 11.07 12.34 -3.45
CA ASP A 64 11.97 11.58 -4.31
C ASP A 64 11.23 10.78 -5.40
N HIS A 65 9.93 10.53 -5.22
CA HIS A 65 9.10 9.83 -6.19
C HIS A 65 7.63 10.28 -6.15
N VAL A 66 6.88 9.97 -7.21
CA VAL A 66 5.42 10.13 -7.22
C VAL A 66 4.78 8.84 -6.72
N THR A 67 3.86 8.94 -5.76
CA THR A 67 3.16 7.75 -5.24
C THR A 67 2.32 7.05 -6.31
N GLY A 68 2.38 5.73 -6.31
CA GLY A 68 1.54 4.84 -7.12
C GLY A 68 0.15 4.61 -6.55
N SER A 69 -0.16 5.15 -5.36
CA SER A 69 -1.42 4.93 -4.64
C SER A 69 -2.65 5.30 -5.47
N GLY A 70 -2.58 6.38 -6.27
CA GLY A 70 -3.66 6.80 -7.15
C GLY A 70 -3.95 5.81 -8.28
N LEU A 71 -2.90 5.27 -8.93
CA LEU A 71 -3.06 4.25 -9.98
C LEU A 71 -3.59 2.94 -9.41
N LEU A 72 -3.08 2.53 -8.24
CA LEU A 72 -3.54 1.30 -7.58
C LEU A 72 -5.00 1.41 -7.15
N ARG A 73 -5.42 2.55 -6.57
CA ARG A 73 -6.83 2.83 -6.24
C ARG A 73 -7.75 2.80 -7.46
N ALA A 74 -7.26 3.25 -8.62
CA ALA A 74 -8.05 3.20 -9.86
C ALA A 74 -8.17 1.77 -10.43
N ALA A 75 -7.19 0.91 -10.17
CA ALA A 75 -7.11 -0.43 -10.74
C ALA A 75 -7.59 -1.55 -9.80
N LEU A 76 -7.62 -1.30 -8.50
CA LEU A 76 -7.96 -2.24 -7.43
C LEU A 76 -9.03 -1.61 -6.52
N PRO A 77 -9.92 -2.41 -5.92
CA PRO A 77 -10.94 -1.91 -4.99
C PRO A 77 -10.34 -1.60 -3.61
N CYS A 78 -9.33 -0.73 -3.55
CA CYS A 78 -8.66 -0.29 -2.33
C CYS A 78 -8.92 1.19 -2.02
N ALA A 79 -8.71 1.59 -0.77
CA ALA A 79 -8.73 2.98 -0.34
C ALA A 79 -7.30 3.47 -0.06
N THR A 80 -7.07 4.77 -0.23
CA THR A 80 -5.78 5.40 0.05
C THR A 80 -5.74 5.98 1.47
N ALA A 81 -4.58 5.91 2.11
CA ALA A 81 -4.39 6.51 3.44
C ALA A 81 -3.04 7.21 3.58
N ILE A 82 -3.02 8.31 4.35
CA ILE A 82 -1.83 9.06 4.73
C ILE A 82 -2.12 9.85 6.01
N SER A 83 -1.09 10.27 6.75
CA SER A 83 -1.26 11.17 7.90
C SER A 83 -2.03 12.44 7.53
N GLY A 84 -3.03 12.82 8.33
CA GLY A 84 -3.75 14.08 8.17
C GLY A 84 -2.86 15.32 8.34
N ALA A 85 -1.77 15.20 9.10
CA ALA A 85 -0.80 16.28 9.28
C ALA A 85 0.05 16.55 8.03
N SER A 86 0.04 15.64 7.04
CA SER A 86 0.82 15.77 5.81
C SER A 86 0.30 16.85 4.85
N GLY A 87 -0.96 17.28 4.99
CA GLY A 87 -1.62 18.19 4.06
C GLY A 87 -1.99 17.58 2.70
N ALA A 88 -1.68 16.29 2.46
CA ALA A 88 -2.06 15.59 1.24
C ALA A 88 -3.52 15.12 1.26
N ARG A 89 -4.03 14.73 0.09
CA ARG A 89 -5.37 14.15 -0.07
C ARG A 89 -5.27 12.63 -0.17
N ALA A 90 -6.08 11.93 0.62
CA ALA A 90 -6.31 10.50 0.56
C ALA A 90 -7.76 10.20 0.96
N ASP A 91 -8.24 8.97 0.71
CA ASP A 91 -9.58 8.54 1.15
C ASP A 91 -9.68 8.53 2.69
N ARG A 92 -8.57 8.24 3.39
CA ARG A 92 -8.45 8.30 4.84
C ARG A 92 -7.27 9.18 5.27
N ALA A 93 -7.58 10.23 6.03
CA ALA A 93 -6.59 10.99 6.80
C ALA A 93 -6.39 10.31 8.16
N LEU A 94 -5.15 9.93 8.48
CA LEU A 94 -4.80 9.20 9.71
C LEU A 94 -4.30 10.15 10.82
N GLY A 95 -4.72 9.89 12.05
CA GLY A 95 -4.14 10.46 13.28
C GLY A 95 -3.34 9.43 14.08
N GLU A 96 -2.70 9.88 15.16
CA GLU A 96 -2.05 8.99 16.14
C GLU A 96 -3.09 8.03 16.74
N GLY A 97 -2.76 6.73 16.78
CA GLY A 97 -3.64 5.68 17.31
C GLY A 97 -4.75 5.19 16.37
N ASP A 98 -4.88 5.76 15.16
CA ASP A 98 -5.79 5.22 14.16
C ASP A 98 -5.33 3.84 13.67
N GLU A 99 -6.28 2.94 13.47
CA GLU A 99 -6.02 1.59 12.95
C GLU A 99 -6.55 1.44 11.51
N LEU A 100 -5.75 0.78 10.66
CA LEU A 100 -6.16 0.34 9.33
C LEU A 100 -6.28 -1.18 9.29
N ARG A 101 -7.51 -1.67 9.41
CA ARG A 101 -7.78 -3.12 9.48
C ARG A 101 -7.69 -3.80 8.10
N PHE A 102 -7.09 -4.99 8.07
CA PHE A 102 -7.05 -5.87 6.91
C PHE A 102 -6.95 -7.34 7.37
N GLY A 103 -7.89 -8.19 6.94
CA GLY A 103 -7.96 -9.57 7.42
C GLY A 103 -8.21 -9.63 8.93
N ASP A 104 -7.43 -10.45 9.64
CA ASP A 104 -7.46 -10.58 11.10
C ASP A 104 -6.61 -9.52 11.85
N PHE A 105 -6.07 -8.52 11.13
CA PHE A 105 -5.21 -7.44 11.66
C PHE A 105 -5.88 -6.07 11.61
#